data_AF-A0A9E4DLR1-F1
#
_entry.id   AF-A0A9E4DLR1-F1
#
_cell.length_a   1.000
_cell.length_b   1.000
_cell.length_c   1.000
_cell.angle_alpha   90.00
_cell.angle_beta   90.00
_cell.angle_gamma   90.00
#
_symmetry.space_group_name_H-M   'P 1'
#
loop_
_entity.id
_entity.type
_entity.pdbx_description
1 polymer ?
#
loop_
_entity_poly.entity_id
_entity_poly.type
_entity_poly.pdbx_seq_one_letter_code
_entity_poly.pdbx_strand_id
1 'polypeptide(L)'
;ETLLETLLRECDEEIGTVVDVVGLVHVAEIAKPRNGRGDLCRQQVEFVFSCRVGDSYLPQLGSRPDKRQVAVEWIGLQYLEQLDVRPPGMGRLIRRMAIGQGPVYVGRLPAAPDI
;
A
#
# COMPACT_ATOMS: atom_id res chain seq x y z
N GLU A 1 -9.12 -12.69 10.40
CA GLU A 1 -8.64 -12.88 9.02
C GLU A 1 -7.13 -13.09 9.03
N THR A 2 -6.63 -13.92 8.11
CA THR A 2 -5.21 -14.01 7.76
C THR A 2 -4.78 -12.79 6.92
N LEU A 3 -3.48 -12.56 6.75
CA LEU A 3 -3.00 -11.47 5.88
C LEU A 3 -3.52 -11.56 4.44
N LEU A 4 -3.65 -12.78 3.92
CA LEU A 4 -4.17 -13.02 2.57
C LEU A 4 -5.69 -12.78 2.51
N GLU A 5 -6.43 -13.20 3.52
CA GLU A 5 -7.87 -12.92 3.61
C GLU A 5 -8.14 -11.41 3.70
N THR A 6 -7.37 -10.68 4.51
CA THR A 6 -7.44 -9.21 4.57
C THR A 6 -7.16 -8.61 3.20
N LEU A 7 -6.05 -8.98 2.55
CA LEU A 7 -5.66 -8.45 1.24
C LEU A 7 -6.76 -8.65 0.19
N LEU A 8 -7.32 -9.86 0.10
CA LEU A 8 -8.36 -10.17 -0.87
C LEU A 8 -9.66 -9.40 -0.60
N ARG A 9 -10.04 -9.24 0.67
CA ARG A 9 -11.19 -8.42 1.05
C ARG A 9 -10.98 -6.96 0.69
N GLU A 10 -9.84 -6.36 1.04
CA GLU A 10 -9.53 -4.96 0.73
C GLU A 10 -9.51 -4.72 -0.78
N CYS A 11 -8.96 -5.64 -1.59
CA CYS A 11 -8.99 -5.50 -3.05
C CYS A 11 -10.41 -5.52 -3.63
N ASP A 12 -11.32 -6.37 -3.13
CA ASP A 12 -12.72 -6.33 -3.55
C ASP A 12 -13.42 -5.03 -3.14
N GLU A 13 -13.22 -4.61 -1.89
CA GLU A 13 -13.88 -3.44 -1.32
C GLU A 13 -13.40 -2.13 -1.96
N GLU A 14 -12.10 -1.97 -2.19
CA GLU A 14 -11.51 -0.71 -2.66
C GLU A 14 -11.35 -0.62 -4.18
N ILE A 15 -10.89 -1.69 -4.85
CA ILE A 15 -10.58 -1.67 -6.29
C ILE A 15 -11.49 -2.56 -7.14
N GLY A 16 -12.44 -3.26 -6.52
CA GLY A 16 -13.53 -3.95 -7.21
C GLY A 16 -13.08 -5.16 -7.99
N THR A 17 -12.03 -5.86 -7.53
CA THR A 17 -11.57 -7.07 -8.19
C THR A 17 -10.88 -8.02 -7.22
N VAL A 18 -11.02 -9.31 -7.53
CA VAL A 18 -10.19 -10.36 -6.92
C VAL A 18 -8.84 -10.35 -7.63
N VAL A 19 -7.78 -10.48 -6.84
CA VAL A 19 -6.40 -10.46 -7.35
C VAL A 19 -5.72 -11.80 -7.16
N ASP A 20 -4.84 -12.15 -8.09
CA ASP A 20 -3.91 -13.26 -7.92
C ASP A 20 -2.70 -12.77 -7.12
N VAL A 21 -2.52 -13.31 -5.91
CA VAL A 21 -1.40 -12.92 -5.03
C VAL A 21 -0.12 -13.60 -5.51
N VAL A 22 0.88 -12.82 -5.91
CA VAL A 22 2.19 -13.31 -6.35
C VAL A 22 3.08 -13.58 -5.14
N GLY A 23 3.10 -12.65 -4.19
CA GLY A 23 3.89 -12.81 -2.96
C GLY A 23 4.08 -11.53 -2.17
N LEU A 24 4.52 -11.69 -0.91
CA LEU A 24 4.89 -10.60 -0.02
C LEU A 24 6.19 -9.94 -0.52
N VAL A 25 6.16 -8.64 -0.77
CA VAL A 25 7.31 -7.88 -1.28
C VAL A 25 7.95 -6.97 -0.23
N HIS A 26 7.15 -6.42 0.70
CA HIS A 26 7.68 -5.59 1.79
C HIS A 26 6.95 -5.82 3.10
N VAL A 27 7.71 -5.77 4.18
CA VAL A 27 7.23 -5.56 5.54
C VAL A 27 7.91 -4.31 6.09
N ALA A 28 7.11 -3.31 6.45
CA ALA A 28 7.58 -2.01 6.92
C ALA A 28 6.92 -1.61 8.23
N GLU A 29 7.71 -1.05 9.14
CA GLU A 29 7.24 -0.51 10.42
C GLU A 29 7.11 1.02 10.34
N ILE A 30 6.03 1.57 10.86
CA ILE A 30 5.74 3.00 10.83
C ILE A 30 5.31 3.43 12.23
N ALA A 31 6.09 4.34 12.83
CA ALA A 31 5.73 4.98 14.09
C ALA A 31 4.89 6.22 13.79
N LYS A 32 3.56 6.09 13.76
CA LYS A 32 2.65 7.21 13.52
C LYS A 32 2.42 8.00 14.81
N PRO A 33 2.59 9.33 14.81
CA PRO A 33 2.21 10.16 15.96
C PRO A 33 0.75 9.93 16.34
N ARG A 34 0.43 9.99 17.64
CA ARG A 34 -0.96 9.91 18.09
C ARG A 34 -1.51 11.33 18.21
N ASN A 35 -2.55 11.64 17.43
CA ASN A 35 -3.18 12.96 17.41
C ASN A 35 -3.40 13.49 18.84
N GLY A 36 -2.83 14.67 19.12
CA GLY A 36 -3.01 15.38 20.40
C GLY A 36 -2.24 14.83 21.61
N ARG A 37 -1.33 13.86 21.45
CA ARG A 37 -0.44 13.39 22.54
C ARG A 37 0.99 13.27 22.02
N GLY A 38 1.73 14.39 22.10
CA GLY A 38 3.01 14.63 21.42
C GLY A 38 4.09 13.55 21.60
N ASP A 39 4.08 12.82 22.72
CA ASP A 39 5.13 11.83 23.01
C ASP A 39 4.69 10.38 22.70
N LEU A 40 3.44 10.16 22.29
CA LEU A 40 2.91 8.82 22.03
C LEU A 40 2.84 8.56 20.53
N CYS A 41 3.43 7.45 20.11
CA CYS A 41 3.32 6.93 18.75
C CYS A 41 2.52 5.63 18.73
N ARG A 42 1.65 5.47 17.74
CA ARG A 42 1.08 4.19 17.34
C ARG A 42 2.08 3.51 16.41
N GLN A 43 2.53 2.31 16.79
CA GLN A 43 3.27 1.44 15.87
C GLN A 43 2.28 0.81 14.89
N GLN A 44 2.60 0.89 13.60
CA GLN A 44 1.87 0.24 12.52
C GLN A 44 2.87 -0.62 11.73
N VAL A 45 2.43 -1.80 11.31
CA VAL A 45 3.18 -2.65 10.39
C VAL A 45 2.38 -2.73 9.10
N GLU A 46 3.03 -2.45 7.97
CA GLU A 46 2.45 -2.60 6.64
C GLU A 46 3.05 -3.82 5.94
N PHE A 47 2.17 -4.65 5.38
CA PHE A 47 2.50 -5.81 4.57
C PHE A 47 2.11 -5.50 3.12
N VAL A 48 3.09 -5.36 2.24
CA VAL A 48 2.86 -5.02 0.84
C VAL A 48 3.03 -6.28 0.02
N PHE A 49 2.03 -6.59 -0.79
CA PHE A 49 2.02 -7.75 -1.68
C PHE A 49 2.12 -7.32 -3.15
N SER A 50 2.82 -8.12 -3.95
CA SER A 50 2.70 -8.07 -5.40
C SER A 50 1.52 -8.94 -5.81
N CYS A 51 0.66 -8.37 -6.64
CA CYS A 51 -0.57 -9.02 -7.11
C CYS A 51 -0.72 -8.84 -8.62
N ARG A 52 -1.54 -9.68 -9.25
CA ARG A 52 -2.00 -9.53 -10.63
C ARG A 52 -3.51 -9.36 -10.62
N VAL A 53 -3.99 -8.48 -11.50
CA VAL A 53 -5.42 -8.36 -11.82
C VAL A 53 -5.67 -9.10 -13.14
N GLY A 54 -6.93 -9.41 -13.44
CA GLY A 54 -7.29 -10.00 -14.73
C GLY A 54 -6.96 -9.09 -15.92
N ASP A 55 -6.64 -9.67 -17.07
CA ASP A 55 -6.18 -8.94 -18.28
C ASP A 55 -7.17 -7.87 -18.78
N SER A 56 -8.47 -8.05 -18.50
CA SER A 56 -9.53 -7.13 -18.88
C SER A 56 -9.90 -6.11 -17.79
N TYR A 57 -9.18 -6.09 -16.67
CA TYR A 57 -9.48 -5.19 -15.56
C TYR A 57 -9.23 -3.73 -15.96
N LEU A 58 -10.23 -2.88 -15.71
CA LEU A 58 -10.12 -1.43 -15.81
C LEU A 58 -10.22 -0.84 -14.40
N PRO A 59 -9.39 0.16 -14.05
CA PRO A 59 -9.44 0.80 -12.74
C PRO A 59 -10.83 1.33 -12.43
N GLN A 60 -11.37 0.89 -11.30
CA GLN A 60 -12.70 1.27 -10.83
C GLN A 60 -12.76 1.19 -9.31
N LEU A 61 -13.71 1.91 -8.70
CA LEU A 61 -13.99 1.74 -7.27
C LEU A 61 -14.63 0.38 -7.03
N GLY A 62 -14.29 -0.22 -5.89
CA GLY A 62 -14.85 -1.49 -5.45
C GLY A 62 -16.21 -1.40 -4.79
N SER A 63 -16.58 -2.49 -4.13
CA SER A 63 -17.90 -2.66 -3.52
C SER A 63 -18.12 -1.71 -2.32
N ARG A 64 -17.04 -1.31 -1.64
CA ARG A 64 -17.02 -0.48 -0.43
C ARG A 64 -15.72 0.33 -0.34
N PRO A 65 -15.53 1.33 -1.21
CA PRO A 65 -14.30 2.12 -1.21
C PRO A 65 -14.14 2.88 0.10
N ASP A 66 -12.88 3.16 0.41
CA ASP A 66 -12.51 3.84 1.63
C ASP A 66 -13.12 5.26 1.66
N LYS A 67 -13.44 5.81 2.85
CA LYS A 67 -14.26 7.05 2.95
C LYS A 67 -13.71 8.26 2.18
N ARG A 68 -12.39 8.31 1.97
CA ARG A 68 -11.69 9.39 1.28
C ARG A 68 -11.15 8.97 -0.10
N GLN A 69 -11.39 7.74 -0.52
CA GLN A 69 -10.99 7.25 -1.83
C GLN A 69 -11.93 7.82 -2.89
N VAL A 70 -11.35 8.43 -3.94
CA VAL A 70 -12.10 9.12 -5.00
C VAL A 70 -12.00 8.45 -6.36
N ALA A 71 -10.91 7.72 -6.60
CA ALA A 71 -10.64 7.04 -7.86
C ALA A 71 -9.61 5.93 -7.67
N VAL A 72 -9.50 5.06 -8.68
CA VAL A 72 -8.43 4.08 -8.85
C VAL A 72 -7.83 4.35 -10.22
N GLU A 73 -6.49 4.38 -10.32
CA GLU A 73 -5.79 4.72 -11.55
C GLU A 73 -4.58 3.80 -11.77
N TRP A 74 -4.28 3.53 -13.04
CA TRP A 74 -3.02 2.90 -13.42
C TRP A 74 -1.90 3.93 -13.47
N ILE A 75 -0.92 3.77 -12.59
CA ILE A 75 0.25 4.66 -12.53
C ILE A 75 1.50 3.92 -13.00
N GLY A 76 2.21 4.51 -13.96
CA GLY A 76 3.53 4.01 -14.37
C GLY A 76 4.55 4.16 -13.25
N LEU A 77 5.38 3.13 -13.03
CA LEU A 77 6.36 3.07 -11.94
C LEU A 77 7.35 4.26 -11.92
N GLN A 78 7.65 4.84 -13.08
CA GLN A 78 8.50 6.01 -13.24
C GLN A 78 7.92 7.29 -12.62
N TYR A 79 6.60 7.33 -12.38
CA TYR A 79 5.90 8.47 -11.79
C TYR A 79 5.75 8.37 -10.27
N LEU A 80 6.04 7.21 -9.66
CA LEU A 80 5.79 6.99 -8.23
C LEU A 80 6.54 7.97 -7.31
N GLU A 81 7.75 8.40 -7.68
CA GLU A 81 8.51 9.38 -6.88
C GLU A 81 8.00 10.83 -7.04
N GLN A 82 7.07 11.06 -7.97
CA GLN A 82 6.44 12.38 -8.23
C GLN A 82 5.07 12.52 -7.53
N LEU A 83 4.56 11.43 -6.94
CA LEU A 83 3.27 11.38 -6.26
C LEU A 83 3.45 11.37 -4.75
N ASP A 84 2.44 11.84 -4.00
CA ASP A 84 2.36 11.66 -2.55
C ASP A 84 1.93 10.22 -2.21
N VAL A 85 2.82 9.25 -2.48
CA VAL A 85 2.61 7.86 -2.08
C VAL A 85 2.86 7.75 -0.58
N ARG A 86 1.81 7.42 0.16
CA ARG A 86 1.85 7.23 1.62
C ARG A 86 2.05 5.75 1.95
N PRO A 87 2.85 5.43 2.98
CA PRO A 87 3.72 6.33 3.76
C PRO A 87 4.93 6.85 2.94
N PRO A 88 5.57 7.96 3.34
CA PRO A 88 6.73 8.49 2.65
C PRO A 88 7.83 7.43 2.48
N GLY A 89 8.39 7.36 1.27
CA GLY A 89 9.40 6.35 0.90
C GLY A 89 8.80 5.07 0.29
N MET A 90 7.49 4.83 0.43
CA MET A 90 6.82 3.65 -0.14
C MET A 90 6.96 3.58 -1.66
N GLY A 91 6.74 4.69 -2.38
CA GLY A 91 6.88 4.73 -3.84
C GLY A 91 8.27 4.29 -4.34
N ARG A 92 9.33 4.68 -3.61
CA ARG A 92 10.70 4.26 -3.90
C ARG A 92 10.92 2.76 -3.68
N LEU A 93 10.32 2.20 -2.63
CA LEU A 93 10.39 0.76 -2.34
C LEU A 93 9.68 -0.07 -3.40
N ILE A 94 8.48 0.34 -3.80
CA ILE A 94 7.71 -0.31 -4.88
C ILE A 94 8.53 -0.32 -6.17
N ARG A 95 9.09 0.84 -6.55
CA ARG A 95 9.90 0.98 -7.76
C ARG A 95 11.13 0.07 -7.76
N ARG A 96 11.85 -0.04 -6.64
CA ARG A 96 13.02 -0.92 -6.51
C ARG A 96 12.64 -2.40 -6.62
N MET A 97 11.56 -2.82 -5.98
CA MET A 97 11.12 -4.22 -6.08
C MET A 97 10.65 -4.60 -7.47
N ALA A 98 10.00 -3.69 -8.19
CA ALA A 98 9.57 -3.95 -9.56
C ALA A 98 10.74 -4.25 -10.52
N ILE A 99 11.96 -3.82 -10.20
CA ILE A 99 13.18 -4.16 -10.94
C ILE A 99 13.99 -5.30 -10.29
N GLY A 100 13.37 -6.06 -9.38
CA GLY A 100 13.98 -7.20 -8.69
C GLY A 100 15.02 -6.82 -7.63
N GLN A 101 14.98 -5.59 -7.11
CA GLN A 101 15.95 -5.09 -6.15
C GLN A 101 15.28 -4.71 -4.82
N GLY A 102 15.68 -5.35 -3.72
CA GLY A 102 15.28 -4.93 -2.37
C GLY A 102 15.10 -6.07 -1.38
N PRO A 103 15.26 -5.81 -0.07
CA PRO A 103 14.95 -6.78 0.96
C PRO A 103 13.43 -6.86 1.19
N VAL A 104 12.93 -8.05 1.57
CA VAL A 104 11.51 -8.22 1.97
C VAL A 104 11.22 -7.49 3.28
N TYR A 105 12.18 -7.42 4.20
CA TYR A 105 12.05 -6.63 5.43
C TYR A 105 12.85 -5.33 5.31
N VAL A 106 12.15 -4.20 5.45
CA VAL A 106 12.75 -2.87 5.26
C VAL A 106 13.04 -2.18 6.60
N GLY A 107 12.47 -2.69 7.69
CA GLY A 107 12.54 -2.03 8.99
C GLY A 107 11.63 -0.79 9.04
N ARG A 108 12.11 0.28 9.67
CA ARG A 108 11.30 1.47 9.92
C ARG A 108 11.26 2.43 8.72
N LEU A 109 10.05 2.77 8.27
CA LEU A 109 9.77 3.89 7.37
C LEU A 109 9.36 5.15 8.14
N PRO A 110 9.67 6.34 7.61
CA PRO A 110 9.19 7.59 8.17
C PRO A 110 7.65 7.65 8.09
N ALA A 111 7.01 8.13 9.16
CA ALA A 111 5.58 8.43 9.13
C ALA A 111 5.32 9.66 8.27
N ALA A 112 4.18 9.67 7.58
CA ALA A 112 3.71 10.90 6.95
C ALA A 112 3.35 11.93 8.03
N PRO A 113 3.59 13.23 7.81
CA PRO A 113 3.01 14.26 8.66
C PRO A 113 1.48 14.17 8.61
N ASP A 114 0.84 14.38 9.76
CA ASP A 114 -0.62 14.54 9.85
C ASP A 114 -1.01 15.79 9.02
N ILE A 115 -1.91 15.63 8.04
CA ILE A 115 -2.58 16.73 7.33
C ILE A 115 -3.94 16.96 7.97
#